data_AF-A0AAV5VPW6-F1
#
_entry.id   AF-A0AAV5VPW6-F1
#
_cell.length_a   1.000
_cell.length_b   1.000
_cell.length_c   1.000
_cell.angle_alpha   90.00
_cell.angle_beta   90.00
_cell.angle_gamma   90.00
#
_symmetry.space_group_name_H-M   'P 1'
#
loop_
_entity.id
_entity.type
_entity.pdbx_description
1 polymer ?
#
loop_
_entity_poly.entity_id
_entity_poly.type
_entity_poly.pdbx_seq_one_letter_code
_entity_poly.pdbx_strand_id
1 'polypeptide(L)'
;AAVGGVQLLIAVQNVAVDNIGTALKTFRKGGAEVYNVKSMSKLDPHAPAPFDFFDNMDDASRKRWRMMKSQLDEMKKRNDRKYKTAADDYEKELTRAKAEYEKLKQVDIVLATVEMILCKLFVKKSNFYQQTLMRVSRIIIDEASLLTEAALFCLIRRFPQAQFVFIGDDKQLPPFMYDPRILGHELAGRSALSVVMKNGNIPVISLEEVYRAPPSLVEPYNRLSY
;
A
#
# COMPACT_ATOMS: atom_id res chain seq x y z
N ALA A 1 15.41 3.21 25.50
CA ALA A 1 14.30 2.75 24.63
C ALA A 1 14.62 3.21 23.22
N ALA A 2 14.67 2.32 22.23
CA ALA A 2 14.82 2.74 20.84
C ALA A 2 13.66 3.69 20.52
N VAL A 3 13.96 4.94 20.19
CA VAL A 3 12.95 5.89 19.73
C VAL A 3 12.49 5.36 18.37
N GLY A 4 11.46 4.53 18.36
CA GLY A 4 11.00 3.80 17.17
C GLY A 4 10.62 4.77 16.06
N GLY A 5 11.28 4.66 14.91
CA GLY A 5 10.86 5.32 13.69
C GLY A 5 9.62 4.64 13.10
N VAL A 6 8.96 5.33 12.17
CA VAL A 6 7.80 4.80 11.46
C VAL A 6 8.24 3.70 10.50
N GLN A 7 7.49 2.61 10.46
CA GLN A 7 7.69 1.53 9.48
C GLN A 7 6.69 1.70 8.34
N LEU A 8 7.20 1.68 7.12
CA LEU A 8 6.39 1.75 5.92
C LEU A 8 6.34 0.36 5.27
N LEU A 9 5.16 -0.24 5.24
CA LEU A 9 4.92 -1.54 4.59
C LEU A 9 4.10 -1.28 3.33
N ILE A 10 4.74 -1.43 2.18
CA ILE A 10 4.18 -1.03 0.90
C ILE A 10 4.23 -2.15 -0.11
N ALA A 11 3.33 -2.10 -1.09
CA ALA A 11 3.36 -2.95 -2.27
C ALA A 11 2.92 -2.16 -3.49
N VAL A 12 3.10 -2.71 -4.69
CA VAL A 12 2.62 -2.07 -5.93
C VAL A 12 1.09 -2.12 -6.02
N GLN A 13 0.48 -3.21 -5.55
CA GLN A 13 -0.94 -3.49 -5.69
C GLN A 13 -1.70 -3.36 -4.37
N ASN A 14 -2.93 -2.85 -4.41
CA ASN A 14 -3.77 -2.71 -3.20
C ASN A 14 -4.06 -4.05 -2.51
N VAL A 15 -4.22 -5.14 -3.28
CA VAL A 15 -4.53 -6.46 -2.72
C VAL A 15 -3.38 -6.97 -1.84
N ALA A 16 -2.13 -6.79 -2.26
CA ALA A 16 -0.97 -7.15 -1.45
C ALA A 16 -0.93 -6.34 -0.15
N VAL A 17 -1.19 -5.03 -0.21
CA VAL A 17 -1.27 -4.16 0.99
C VAL A 17 -2.38 -4.64 1.95
N ASP A 18 -3.54 -5.00 1.43
CA ASP A 18 -4.67 -5.48 2.22
C ASP A 18 -4.39 -6.86 2.83
N ASN A 19 -3.65 -7.73 2.13
CA ASN A 19 -3.19 -9.01 2.66
C ASN A 19 -2.21 -8.82 3.83
N ILE A 20 -1.25 -7.89 3.70
CA ILE A 20 -0.36 -7.50 4.81
C ILE A 20 -1.18 -7.01 5.99
N GLY A 21 -2.15 -6.12 5.76
CA GLY A 21 -3.02 -5.61 6.81
C GLY A 21 -3.85 -6.70 7.49
N THR A 22 -4.36 -7.67 6.73
CA THR A 22 -5.09 -8.82 7.27
C THR A 22 -4.19 -9.69 8.14
N ALA A 23 -2.97 -9.96 7.68
CA ALA A 23 -1.98 -10.69 8.47
C ALA A 23 -1.64 -9.93 9.76
N LEU A 24 -1.38 -8.61 9.70
CA LEU A 24 -1.08 -7.81 10.88
C LEU A 24 -2.21 -7.80 11.92
N LYS A 25 -3.48 -7.89 11.50
CA LYS A 25 -4.62 -8.01 12.43
C LYS A 25 -4.55 -9.28 13.29
N THR A 26 -3.98 -10.37 12.78
CA THR A 26 -3.84 -11.62 13.56
C THR A 26 -2.73 -11.52 14.61
N PHE A 27 -1.73 -10.65 14.38
CA PHE A 27 -0.58 -10.43 15.27
C PHE A 27 -0.79 -9.33 16.31
N ARG A 28 -2.02 -8.90 16.60
CA ARG A 28 -2.39 -7.72 17.42
C ARG A 28 -1.89 -7.67 18.89
N LYS A 29 -0.99 -8.56 19.29
CA LYS A 29 -0.33 -8.57 20.61
C LYS A 29 0.67 -7.42 20.82
N GLY A 30 1.09 -6.71 19.76
CA GLY A 30 2.19 -5.74 19.80
C GLY A 30 1.83 -4.27 20.13
N GLY A 31 0.55 -3.90 20.21
CA GLY A 31 0.11 -2.53 20.56
C GLY A 31 0.49 -1.41 19.57
N ALA A 32 1.10 -1.74 18.42
CA ALA A 32 1.48 -0.77 17.41
C ALA A 32 0.25 -0.17 16.69
N GLU A 33 0.28 1.14 16.48
CA GLU A 33 -0.75 1.85 15.72
C GLU A 33 -0.49 1.72 14.22
N VAL A 34 -1.45 1.10 13.51
CA VAL A 34 -1.36 0.81 12.08
C VAL A 34 -2.38 1.65 11.32
N TYR A 35 -1.96 2.26 10.21
CA TYR A 35 -2.86 2.99 9.32
C TYR A 35 -2.64 2.67 7.85
N ASN A 36 -3.71 2.26 7.17
CA ASN A 36 -3.73 1.96 5.73
C ASN A 36 -4.18 3.19 4.93
N VAL A 37 -3.22 3.81 4.25
CA VAL A 37 -3.44 5.01 3.44
C VAL A 37 -3.99 4.58 2.09
N LYS A 38 -5.29 4.87 1.87
CA LYS A 38 -5.98 4.65 0.58
C LYS A 38 -6.40 5.95 -0.08
N SER A 39 -6.59 5.90 -1.40
CA SER A 39 -7.27 6.96 -2.16
C SER A 39 -8.75 7.01 -1.78
N MET A 40 -9.38 8.16 -1.99
CA MET A 40 -10.82 8.35 -1.74
C MET A 40 -11.68 7.34 -2.49
N SER A 41 -11.31 7.05 -3.75
CA SER A 41 -11.99 6.09 -4.62
C SER A 41 -11.86 4.63 -4.19
N LYS A 42 -10.96 4.31 -3.26
CA LYS A 42 -10.72 2.96 -2.73
C LYS A 42 -11.23 2.76 -1.31
N LEU A 43 -11.80 3.81 -0.70
CA LEU A 43 -12.45 3.71 0.60
C LEU A 43 -13.92 3.33 0.41
N ASP A 44 -14.34 2.29 1.11
CA ASP A 44 -15.72 1.82 1.10
C ASP A 44 -16.21 1.56 2.53
N PRO A 45 -17.23 2.29 3.03
CA PRO A 45 -17.76 2.05 4.37
C PRO A 45 -18.48 0.71 4.50
N HIS A 46 -18.93 0.08 3.39
CA HIS A 46 -19.58 -1.22 3.41
C HIS A 46 -18.57 -2.36 3.56
N ALA A 47 -17.43 -2.25 2.89
CA ALA A 47 -16.34 -3.23 2.90
C ALA A 47 -15.00 -2.56 3.24
N PRO A 48 -14.81 -2.12 4.50
CA PRO A 48 -13.58 -1.44 4.90
C PRO A 48 -12.39 -2.39 4.83
N ALA A 49 -11.29 -1.90 4.27
CA ALA A 49 -10.04 -2.65 4.21
C ALA A 49 -9.30 -2.59 5.56
N PRO A 50 -8.44 -3.58 5.87
CA PRO A 50 -7.72 -3.61 7.14
C PRO A 50 -6.96 -2.30 7.42
N PHE A 51 -7.21 -1.73 8.59
CA PHE A 51 -6.63 -0.50 9.10
C PHE A 51 -6.88 0.75 8.25
N ASP A 52 -7.85 0.74 7.32
CA ASP A 52 -8.20 1.95 6.59
C ASP A 52 -8.98 2.95 7.46
N PHE A 53 -9.40 4.07 6.86
CA PHE A 53 -10.15 5.11 7.57
C PHE A 53 -11.45 4.61 8.19
N PHE A 54 -12.19 3.73 7.50
CA PHE A 54 -13.48 3.22 7.98
C PHE A 54 -13.32 2.04 8.94
N ASP A 55 -12.28 1.21 8.77
CA ASP A 55 -11.98 0.10 9.67
C ASP A 55 -11.57 0.57 11.08
N ASN A 56 -10.87 1.70 11.15
CA ASN A 56 -10.49 2.31 12.43
C ASN A 56 -11.60 3.16 13.07
N MET A 57 -12.74 3.30 12.41
CA MET A 57 -13.86 4.11 12.89
C MET A 57 -14.82 3.26 13.74
N ASP A 58 -15.43 3.90 14.75
CA ASP A 58 -16.48 3.29 15.55
C ASP A 58 -17.70 2.88 14.68
N ASP A 59 -18.46 1.90 15.17
CA ASP A 59 -19.58 1.32 14.42
C ASP A 59 -20.69 2.36 14.14
N ALA A 60 -20.92 3.32 15.03
CA ALA A 60 -21.99 4.31 14.88
C ALA A 60 -21.66 5.30 13.76
N SER A 61 -20.45 5.86 13.78
CA SER A 61 -19.95 6.73 12.72
C SER A 61 -19.89 6.00 11.38
N ARG A 62 -19.42 4.75 11.37
CA ARG A 62 -19.37 3.93 10.14
C ARG A 62 -20.76 3.61 9.59
N LYS A 63 -21.76 3.37 10.44
CA LYS A 63 -23.16 3.19 10.02
C LYS A 63 -23.71 4.44 9.33
N ARG A 64 -23.38 5.65 9.80
CA ARG A 64 -23.76 6.90 9.14
C ARG A 64 -23.19 6.98 7.72
N TRP A 65 -21.89 6.67 7.55
CA TRP A 65 -21.25 6.63 6.23
C TRP A 65 -21.87 5.61 5.28
N ARG A 66 -22.19 4.40 5.76
CA ARG A 66 -22.89 3.38 4.98
C ARG A 66 -24.25 3.88 4.47
N MET A 67 -25.01 4.57 5.32
CA MET A 67 -26.31 5.12 4.95
C MET A 67 -26.17 6.19 3.86
N MET A 68 -25.26 7.13 4.02
CA MET A 68 -24.98 8.17 3.01
C MET A 68 -24.54 7.54 1.67
N LYS A 69 -23.64 6.55 1.73
CA LYS A 69 -23.15 5.85 0.55
C LYS A 69 -24.27 5.06 -0.17
N SER A 70 -25.13 4.38 0.58
CA SER A 70 -26.29 3.66 0.04
C SER A 70 -27.25 4.60 -0.67
N GLN A 71 -27.53 5.78 -0.10
CA GLN A 71 -28.37 6.79 -0.73
C GLN A 71 -27.78 7.25 -2.07
N LEU A 72 -26.48 7.50 -2.13
CA LEU A 72 -25.81 7.86 -3.38
C LEU A 72 -25.89 6.75 -4.42
N ASP A 73 -25.69 5.50 -4.03
CA ASP A 73 -25.74 4.36 -4.94
C ASP A 73 -27.17 4.14 -5.47
N GLU A 74 -28.21 4.39 -4.66
CA GLU A 74 -29.60 4.41 -5.11
C GLU A 74 -29.88 5.56 -6.09
N MET A 75 -29.43 6.78 -5.79
CA MET A 75 -29.57 7.93 -6.68
C MET A 75 -28.89 7.67 -8.03
N LYS A 76 -27.70 7.05 -8.00
CA LYS A 76 -26.98 6.64 -9.21
C LYS A 76 -27.80 5.64 -10.04
N LYS A 77 -28.36 4.61 -9.41
CA LYS A 77 -29.21 3.59 -10.07
C LYS A 77 -30.46 4.20 -10.71
N ARG A 78 -31.03 5.23 -10.08
CA ARG A 78 -32.22 5.95 -10.59
C ARG A 78 -31.89 7.04 -11.63
N ASN A 79 -30.62 7.24 -11.97
CA ASN A 79 -30.16 8.36 -12.81
C ASN A 79 -30.67 9.72 -12.31
N ASP A 80 -30.66 9.93 -10.99
CA ASP A 80 -31.12 11.17 -10.38
C ASP A 80 -30.26 12.35 -10.85
N ARG A 81 -30.88 13.43 -11.33
CA ARG A 81 -30.20 14.66 -11.76
C ARG A 81 -29.34 15.28 -10.66
N LYS A 82 -29.69 15.05 -9.38
CA LYS A 82 -28.95 15.54 -8.21
C LYS A 82 -27.78 14.66 -7.80
N TYR A 83 -27.61 13.47 -8.40
CA TYR A 83 -26.56 12.51 -8.03
C TYR A 83 -25.17 13.16 -8.02
N LYS A 84 -24.84 13.93 -9.06
CA LYS A 84 -23.51 14.55 -9.20
C LYS A 84 -23.19 15.48 -8.02
N THR A 85 -24.11 16.40 -7.70
CA THR A 85 -23.95 17.32 -6.57
C THR A 85 -23.83 16.57 -5.24
N ALA A 86 -24.68 15.56 -5.02
CA ALA A 86 -24.61 14.76 -3.80
C ALA A 86 -23.30 13.96 -3.68
N ALA A 87 -22.79 13.42 -4.80
CA ALA A 87 -21.52 12.72 -4.84
C ALA A 87 -20.33 13.65 -4.55
N ASP A 88 -20.34 14.86 -5.11
CA ASP A 88 -19.32 15.88 -4.86
C ASP A 88 -19.32 16.31 -3.38
N ASP A 89 -20.50 16.49 -2.77
CA ASP A 89 -20.62 16.87 -1.38
C ASP A 89 -20.19 15.75 -0.42
N TYR A 90 -20.53 14.50 -0.74
CA TYR A 90 -20.02 13.33 -0.03
C TYR A 90 -18.50 13.22 -0.10
N GLU A 91 -17.90 13.44 -1.27
CA GLU A 91 -16.45 13.38 -1.43
C GLU A 91 -15.75 14.49 -0.62
N LYS A 92 -16.32 15.70 -0.58
CA LYS A 92 -15.83 16.80 0.27
C LYS A 92 -15.92 16.45 1.76
N GLU A 93 -17.06 15.94 2.22
CA GLU A 93 -17.24 15.56 3.63
C GLU A 93 -16.26 14.43 4.00
N LEU A 94 -16.10 13.43 3.14
CA LEU A 94 -15.18 12.32 3.37
C LEU A 94 -13.73 12.79 3.40
N THR A 95 -13.36 13.70 2.49
CA THR A 95 -12.00 14.27 2.44
C THR A 95 -11.71 15.04 3.72
N ARG A 96 -12.66 15.85 4.19
CA ARG A 96 -12.53 16.61 5.44
C ARG A 96 -12.40 15.67 6.64
N ALA A 97 -13.31 14.71 6.78
CA ALA A 97 -13.33 13.78 7.92
C ALA A 97 -12.04 12.94 7.98
N LYS A 98 -11.56 12.44 6.84
CA LYS A 98 -10.28 11.73 6.73
C LYS A 98 -9.10 12.61 7.15
N ALA A 99 -9.06 13.85 6.69
CA ALA A 99 -7.99 14.77 7.04
C ALA A 99 -7.99 15.15 8.54
N GLU A 100 -9.17 15.31 9.15
CA GLU A 100 -9.31 15.54 10.60
C GLU A 100 -8.84 14.33 11.40
N TYR A 101 -9.22 13.13 10.99
CA TYR A 101 -8.75 11.88 11.62
C TYR A 101 -7.23 11.71 11.52
N GLU A 102 -6.66 11.91 10.33
CA GLU A 102 -5.22 11.78 10.10
C GLU A 102 -4.41 12.77 10.94
N LYS A 103 -4.90 14.00 11.18
CA LYS A 103 -4.20 15.00 12.01
C LYS A 103 -4.01 14.56 13.47
N LEU A 104 -4.91 13.74 13.99
CA LEU A 104 -4.94 13.34 15.40
C LEU A 104 -4.20 12.03 15.66
N LYS A 105 -3.87 11.27 14.61
CA LYS A 105 -3.28 9.94 14.74
C LYS A 105 -1.76 10.01 14.79
N GLN A 106 -1.19 9.38 15.81
CA GLN A 106 0.19 8.92 15.80
C GLN A 106 0.21 7.48 15.27
N VAL A 107 1.04 7.22 14.26
CA VAL A 107 1.10 5.93 13.56
C VAL A 107 2.51 5.38 13.64
N ASP A 108 2.63 4.09 13.95
CA ASP A 108 3.90 3.36 13.99
C ASP A 108 4.14 2.59 12.68
N ILE A 109 3.06 2.09 12.06
CA ILE A 109 3.09 1.32 10.81
C ILE A 109 2.14 1.94 9.80
N VAL A 110 2.69 2.35 8.65
CA VAL A 110 1.91 2.83 7.51
C VAL A 110 1.81 1.72 6.47
N LEU A 111 0.59 1.36 6.08
CA LEU A 111 0.31 0.49 4.95
C LEU A 111 -0.12 1.36 3.77
N ALA A 112 0.42 1.12 2.58
CA ALA A 112 0.01 1.88 1.39
C ALA A 112 0.50 1.22 0.10
N THR A 113 -0.03 1.65 -1.04
CA THR A 113 0.67 1.37 -2.30
C THR A 113 1.88 2.29 -2.45
N VAL A 114 2.89 1.85 -3.20
CA VAL A 114 4.08 2.65 -3.51
C VAL A 114 3.68 3.99 -4.15
N GLU A 115 2.77 3.95 -5.13
CA GLU A 115 2.25 5.14 -5.79
C GLU A 115 1.59 6.10 -4.80
N MET A 116 0.77 5.58 -3.87
CA MET A 116 0.12 6.40 -2.86
C MET A 116 1.13 7.17 -2.01
N ILE A 117 2.19 6.52 -1.54
CA ILE A 117 3.24 7.18 -0.75
C ILE A 117 3.94 8.25 -1.57
N LEU A 118 4.36 7.92 -2.80
CA LEU A 118 5.02 8.87 -3.67
C LEU A 118 4.13 10.09 -3.94
N CYS A 119 2.84 9.90 -4.26
CA CYS A 119 1.88 10.98 -4.42
C CYS A 119 1.77 11.85 -3.16
N LYS A 120 1.66 11.24 -1.96
CA LYS A 120 1.56 11.99 -0.70
C LYS A 120 2.82 12.80 -0.38
N LEU A 121 4.00 12.34 -0.81
CA LEU A 121 5.24 13.11 -0.68
C LEU A 121 5.27 14.37 -1.57
N PHE A 122 4.51 14.42 -2.66
CA PHE A 122 4.41 15.61 -3.53
C PHE A 122 3.38 16.63 -3.03
N VAL A 123 2.41 16.22 -2.20
CA VAL A 123 1.35 17.12 -1.71
C VAL A 123 1.85 17.93 -0.50
N LYS A 124 2.23 19.19 -0.73
CA LYS A 124 2.71 20.12 0.31
C LYS A 124 1.70 20.48 1.41
N LYS A 125 0.43 20.04 1.32
CA LYS A 125 -0.70 20.59 2.09
C LYS A 125 -1.04 19.84 3.39
N SER A 126 -0.42 18.71 3.69
CA SER A 126 -0.80 17.88 4.84
C SER A 126 0.36 17.73 5.84
N ASN A 127 0.20 18.32 7.02
CA ASN A 127 1.12 18.17 8.15
C ASN A 127 1.28 16.70 8.59
N PHE A 128 0.23 15.87 8.50
CA PHE A 128 0.30 14.45 8.90
C PHE A 128 1.35 13.68 8.09
N TYR A 129 1.20 13.61 6.76
CA TYR A 129 2.14 12.87 5.94
C TYR A 129 3.56 13.44 6.02
N GLN A 130 3.73 14.76 6.13
CA GLN A 130 5.07 15.34 6.33
C GLN A 130 5.68 14.89 7.65
N GLN A 131 4.95 14.97 8.76
CA GLN A 131 5.47 14.58 10.08
C GLN A 131 5.71 13.07 10.19
N THR A 132 4.78 12.25 9.70
CA THR A 132 4.86 10.79 9.78
C THR A 132 5.92 10.25 8.82
N LEU A 133 5.93 10.69 7.55
CA LEU A 133 6.87 10.15 6.56
C LEU A 133 8.33 10.61 6.82
N MET A 134 8.54 11.79 7.42
CA MET A 134 9.89 12.23 7.83
C MET A 134 10.50 11.36 8.93
N ARG A 135 9.68 10.59 9.65
CA ARG A 135 10.12 9.67 10.71
C ARG A 135 10.32 8.24 10.22
N VAL A 136 10.12 7.98 8.92
CA VAL A 136 10.26 6.63 8.37
C VAL A 136 11.71 6.19 8.46
N SER A 137 11.94 5.13 9.24
CA SER A 137 13.27 4.53 9.42
C SER A 137 13.40 3.17 8.73
N ARG A 138 12.29 2.56 8.33
CA ARG A 138 12.26 1.26 7.64
C ARG A 138 11.17 1.24 6.59
N ILE A 139 11.51 0.70 5.42
CA ILE A 139 10.60 0.48 4.30
C ILE A 139 10.67 -0.99 3.93
N ILE A 140 9.54 -1.68 4.03
CA ILE A 140 9.37 -3.07 3.60
C ILE A 140 8.50 -3.03 2.34
N ILE A 141 9.03 -3.56 1.25
CA ILE A 141 8.37 -3.59 -0.04
C ILE A 141 8.02 -5.04 -0.34
N ASP A 142 6.73 -5.36 -0.30
CA ASP A 142 6.19 -6.64 -0.73
C ASP A 142 5.89 -6.64 -2.23
N GLU A 143 5.96 -7.81 -2.85
CA GLU A 143 5.88 -7.98 -4.31
C GLU A 143 6.88 -7.07 -5.06
N ALA A 144 8.11 -6.97 -4.56
CA ALA A 144 9.12 -6.03 -5.04
C ALA A 144 9.59 -6.29 -6.49
N SER A 145 9.32 -7.47 -7.05
CA SER A 145 9.55 -7.78 -8.47
C SER A 145 8.62 -6.97 -9.41
N LEU A 146 7.46 -6.55 -8.93
CA LEU A 146 6.53 -5.69 -9.67
C LEU A 146 6.92 -4.21 -9.63
N LEU A 147 7.81 -3.82 -8.71
CA LEU A 147 8.24 -2.43 -8.54
C LEU A 147 9.22 -2.05 -9.65
N THR A 148 9.01 -0.91 -10.30
CA THR A 148 9.96 -0.39 -11.28
C THR A 148 11.20 0.21 -10.60
N GLU A 149 12.34 0.09 -11.26
CA GLU A 149 13.60 0.72 -10.86
C GLU A 149 13.45 2.23 -10.63
N ALA A 150 12.71 2.93 -11.49
CA ALA A 150 12.44 4.36 -11.32
C ALA A 150 11.68 4.67 -10.02
N ALA A 151 10.69 3.85 -9.66
CA ALA A 151 9.94 4.03 -8.41
C ALA A 151 10.84 3.73 -7.19
N LEU A 152 11.72 2.74 -7.27
CA LEU A 152 12.75 2.50 -6.26
C LEU A 152 13.66 3.72 -6.08
N PHE A 153 14.18 4.30 -7.16
CA PHE A 153 15.01 5.52 -7.08
C PHE A 153 14.27 6.68 -6.40
N CYS A 154 12.97 6.83 -6.70
CA CYS A 154 12.15 7.84 -6.03
C CYS A 154 12.06 7.58 -4.52
N LEU A 155 11.83 6.33 -4.10
CA LEU A 155 11.79 5.97 -2.68
C LEU A 155 13.13 6.23 -1.99
N ILE A 156 14.25 5.76 -2.55
CA ILE A 156 15.59 5.97 -1.97
C ILE A 156 15.89 7.45 -1.80
N ARG A 157 15.60 8.26 -2.83
CA ARG A 157 15.83 9.72 -2.79
C ARG A 157 14.95 10.41 -1.73
N ARG A 158 13.75 9.91 -1.48
CA ARG A 158 12.81 10.47 -0.51
C ARG A 158 13.06 10.00 0.92
N PHE A 159 13.64 8.82 1.09
CA PHE A 159 13.93 8.22 2.39
C PHE A 159 15.41 7.81 2.49
N PRO A 160 16.35 8.76 2.41
CA PRO A 160 17.77 8.45 2.31
C PRO A 160 18.36 7.77 3.55
N GLN A 161 17.68 7.86 4.70
CA GLN A 161 18.11 7.28 5.97
C GLN A 161 17.34 5.99 6.33
N ALA A 162 16.39 5.57 5.50
CA ALA A 162 15.57 4.39 5.79
C ALA A 162 16.30 3.10 5.41
N GLN A 163 16.11 2.07 6.23
CA GLN A 163 16.50 0.70 5.88
C GLN A 163 15.45 0.08 4.96
N PHE A 164 15.88 -0.48 3.83
CA PHE A 164 15.00 -1.13 2.87
C PHE A 164 15.02 -2.64 3.04
N VAL A 165 13.85 -3.26 2.97
CA VAL A 165 13.66 -4.71 2.88
C VAL A 165 12.82 -4.97 1.63
N PHE A 166 13.32 -5.84 0.76
CA PHE A 166 12.64 -6.23 -0.47
C PHE A 166 12.17 -7.68 -0.31
N ILE A 167 10.87 -7.90 -0.51
CA ILE A 167 10.25 -9.22 -0.49
C ILE A 167 9.62 -9.41 -1.86
N GLY A 168 9.94 -10.52 -2.51
CA GLY A 168 9.41 -10.84 -3.82
C GLY A 168 10.22 -11.95 -4.48
N ASP A 169 9.90 -12.17 -5.73
CA ASP A 169 10.43 -13.27 -6.52
C ASP A 169 10.68 -12.79 -7.95
N ASP A 170 11.93 -12.82 -8.39
CA ASP A 170 12.35 -12.31 -9.69
C ASP A 170 11.99 -13.24 -10.85
N LYS A 171 11.51 -14.45 -10.55
CA LYS A 171 10.99 -15.42 -11.52
C LYS A 171 9.49 -15.28 -11.76
N GLN A 172 8.81 -14.47 -10.94
CA GLN A 172 7.39 -14.16 -11.12
C GLN A 172 7.21 -12.98 -12.11
N LEU A 173 6.03 -12.34 -12.08
CA LEU A 173 5.67 -11.28 -13.01
C LEU A 173 6.66 -10.09 -12.91
N PRO A 174 7.12 -9.54 -14.05
CA PRO A 174 7.87 -8.29 -14.06
C PRO A 174 6.95 -7.08 -13.83
N PRO A 175 7.50 -5.87 -13.70
CA PRO A 175 6.70 -4.66 -13.64
C PRO A 175 5.75 -4.52 -14.84
N PHE A 176 4.59 -3.89 -14.61
CA PHE A 176 3.53 -3.77 -15.61
C PHE A 176 4.04 -3.15 -16.92
N MET A 177 3.74 -3.83 -18.04
CA MET A 177 4.14 -3.46 -19.41
C MET A 177 5.65 -3.39 -19.67
N TYR A 178 6.50 -3.96 -18.81
CA TYR A 178 7.93 -4.03 -19.10
C TYR A 178 8.20 -4.79 -20.42
N ASP A 179 8.97 -4.17 -21.31
CA ASP A 179 9.42 -4.79 -22.56
C ASP A 179 10.90 -4.40 -22.74
N PRO A 180 11.84 -5.36 -22.70
CA PRO A 180 13.26 -5.07 -22.84
C PRO A 180 13.62 -4.46 -24.21
N ARG A 181 12.73 -4.55 -25.21
CA ARG A 181 12.94 -3.95 -26.54
C ARG A 181 12.61 -2.46 -26.59
N ILE A 182 11.97 -1.92 -25.54
CA ILE A 182 11.64 -0.50 -25.43
C ILE A 182 12.71 0.17 -24.56
N LEU A 183 13.52 1.05 -25.15
CA LEU A 183 14.64 1.71 -24.46
C LEU A 183 14.23 2.36 -23.13
N GLY A 184 13.07 3.03 -23.08
CA GLY A 184 12.57 3.63 -21.85
C GLY A 184 12.29 2.60 -20.74
N HIS A 185 11.80 1.41 -21.11
CA HIS A 185 11.56 0.32 -20.16
C HIS A 185 12.87 -0.28 -19.68
N GLU A 186 13.83 -0.48 -20.58
CA GLU A 186 15.17 -0.96 -20.20
C GLU A 186 15.88 0.01 -19.24
N LEU A 187 15.73 1.33 -19.45
CA LEU A 187 16.38 2.35 -18.62
C LEU A 187 15.71 2.57 -17.26
N ALA A 188 14.38 2.38 -17.15
CA ALA A 188 13.62 2.84 -15.98
C ALA A 188 12.53 1.86 -15.50
N GLY A 189 12.13 0.90 -16.32
CA GLY A 189 11.03 -0.03 -16.08
C GLY A 189 11.47 -1.42 -15.60
N ARG A 190 12.78 -1.67 -15.43
CA ARG A 190 13.29 -2.94 -14.89
C ARG A 190 12.75 -3.19 -13.48
N SER A 191 12.67 -4.46 -13.10
CA SER A 191 12.33 -4.88 -11.72
C SER A 191 13.36 -4.32 -10.74
N ALA A 192 12.86 -3.62 -9.71
CA ALA A 192 13.65 -3.13 -8.59
C ALA A 192 14.34 -4.29 -7.86
N LEU A 193 13.64 -5.41 -7.65
CA LEU A 193 14.21 -6.58 -6.99
C LEU A 193 15.43 -7.12 -7.76
N SER A 194 15.30 -7.31 -9.07
CA SER A 194 16.39 -7.79 -9.92
C SER A 194 17.57 -6.82 -9.97
N VAL A 195 17.31 -5.50 -9.94
CA VAL A 195 18.37 -4.47 -9.88
C VAL A 195 19.11 -4.53 -8.54
N VAL A 196 18.37 -4.67 -7.44
CA VAL A 196 18.90 -4.81 -6.07
C VAL A 196 19.72 -6.09 -5.93
N MET A 197 19.22 -7.23 -6.40
CA MET A 197 19.91 -8.52 -6.32
C MET A 197 21.22 -8.55 -7.12
N LYS A 198 21.31 -7.82 -8.24
CA LYS A 198 22.56 -7.66 -9.00
C LYS A 198 23.62 -6.88 -8.23
N ASN A 199 23.22 -6.08 -7.24
CA ASN A 199 24.13 -5.36 -6.37
C ASN A 199 24.61 -6.31 -5.26
N GLY A 200 25.78 -6.93 -5.44
CA GLY A 200 26.33 -7.98 -4.56
C GLY A 200 26.63 -7.57 -3.10
N ASN A 201 26.25 -6.35 -2.71
CA ASN A 201 26.44 -5.82 -1.35
C ASN A 201 25.17 -5.93 -0.49
N ILE A 202 24.13 -6.60 -0.96
CA ILE A 202 22.83 -6.69 -0.28
C ILE A 202 22.63 -8.12 0.23
N PRO A 203 22.42 -8.32 1.54
CA PRO A 203 22.11 -9.64 2.08
C PRO A 203 20.83 -10.21 1.46
N VAL A 204 20.90 -11.45 0.99
CA VAL A 204 19.76 -12.18 0.41
C VAL A 204 19.43 -13.37 1.32
N ILE A 205 18.15 -13.52 1.63
CA ILE A 205 17.60 -14.66 2.39
C ILE A 205 16.60 -15.37 1.49
N SER A 206 16.86 -16.64 1.20
CA SER A 206 15.96 -17.48 0.40
C SER A 206 14.96 -18.20 1.31
N LEU A 207 13.68 -18.18 0.93
CA LEU A 207 12.62 -18.98 1.56
C LEU A 207 12.23 -20.09 0.59
N GLU A 208 12.65 -21.32 0.87
CA GLU A 208 12.56 -22.45 -0.07
C GLU A 208 11.34 -23.35 0.16
N GLU A 209 10.77 -23.33 1.36
CA GLU A 209 9.64 -24.19 1.74
C GLU A 209 8.30 -23.56 1.36
N VAL A 210 7.47 -24.32 0.64
CA VAL A 210 6.15 -23.89 0.17
C VAL A 210 5.05 -24.56 0.98
N TYR A 211 4.18 -23.75 1.58
CA TYR A 211 3.07 -24.20 2.43
C TYR A 211 1.68 -24.01 1.79
N ARG A 212 1.61 -23.51 0.55
CA ARG A 212 0.35 -23.12 -0.10
C ARG A 212 -0.36 -24.28 -0.81
N ALA A 213 0.38 -25.15 -1.47
CA ALA A 213 -0.15 -26.17 -2.38
C ALA A 213 0.49 -27.54 -2.11
N PRO A 214 -0.20 -28.66 -2.39
CA PRO A 214 0.36 -30.00 -2.21
C PRO A 214 1.59 -30.21 -3.12
N PRO A 215 2.54 -31.08 -2.72
CA PRO A 215 3.79 -31.32 -3.46
C PRO A 215 3.57 -31.67 -4.94
N SER A 216 2.53 -32.46 -5.24
CA SER A 216 2.19 -32.85 -6.61
C SER A 216 1.86 -31.69 -7.54
N LEU A 217 1.37 -30.57 -7.00
CA LEU A 217 1.15 -29.35 -7.79
C LEU A 217 2.39 -28.46 -7.86
N VAL A 218 3.27 -28.49 -6.85
CA VAL A 218 4.46 -27.62 -6.75
C VAL A 218 5.61 -28.16 -7.60
N GLU A 219 5.82 -29.48 -7.62
CA GLU A 219 6.95 -30.13 -8.30
C GLU A 219 7.12 -29.73 -9.78
N PRO A 220 6.06 -29.68 -10.62
CA PRO A 220 6.22 -29.26 -12.01
C PRO A 220 6.72 -27.82 -12.17
N TYR A 221 6.26 -26.89 -11.32
CA TYR A 221 6.70 -25.49 -11.34
C TYR A 221 8.14 -25.35 -10.86
N ASN A 222 8.51 -26.10 -9.82
CA ASN A 222 9.90 -26.13 -9.34
C ASN A 222 10.82 -26.57 -10.49
N ARG A 223 10.57 -27.71 -11.14
CA ARG A 223 11.41 -28.18 -12.26
C ARG A 223 11.56 -27.18 -13.41
N LEU A 224 10.53 -26.36 -13.66
CA LEU A 224 10.53 -25.40 -14.77
C LEU A 224 11.24 -24.09 -14.42
N SER A 225 11.12 -23.65 -13.17
CA SER A 225 11.43 -22.27 -12.79
C SER A 225 12.46 -22.16 -11.67
N TYR A 226 12.62 -23.15 -10.78
CA TYR A 226 13.51 -23.09 -9.61
C TYR A 226 14.58 -24.17 -9.61
#